data_AF-A0AAD5L806-F1
#
_entry.id   AF-A0AAD5L806-F1
#
_cell.length_a   1.000
_cell.length_b   1.000
_cell.length_c   1.000
_cell.angle_alpha   90.00
_cell.angle_beta   90.00
_cell.angle_gamma   90.00
#
_symmetry.space_group_name_H-M   'P 1'
#
loop_
_entity.id
_entity.type
_entity.pdbx_description
1 polymer ?
#
loop_
_entity_poly.entity_id
_entity_poly.type
_entity_poly.pdbx_seq_one_letter_code
_entity_poly.pdbx_strand_id
1 'polypeptide(L)'
;MSQSTSTGSNYTCKLYFDPRADEPDTGGHWITDKELYKKLLNLMDMEEEIQHAYLYSNPLSSWQATNAMFYHAFIVMKTNAWWWSIEKNMERITIQRSRDIESVRDMYQRKKRTTGSTSLTSIKENKITVGGKTTIGELINYIWRKDCLNDVYHFLDANCQKFAALVFNRIELSWDDQVYFDEAADQPRSSTSSCYMTVDTFLCKVQRLSASETLSHVELYTAARLKCVILVAIFMSMCVIIHLPFLLHLMEKIIFQSETFQIFFFCVSFLAGYVICSYVVLCSYLEHIGLLSRHSFVIFKTNMETYWSFERFPTHYVIHRAGNKDILLKECKRASQHFLIFKPKLHKKALAVEWGIIAILELIWKKDNLNSERNLPIEDCGQIASIIYENIKRPN
;
A
#
# COMPACT_ATOMS: atom_id res chain seq x y z
N MET A 1 -45.49 15.93 -3.24
CA MET A 1 -44.61 16.05 -4.42
C MET A 1 -43.60 14.92 -4.36
N SER A 2 -43.48 14.17 -5.44
CA SER A 2 -42.86 12.84 -5.54
C SER A 2 -41.35 12.85 -5.35
N GLN A 3 -40.85 12.08 -4.38
CA GLN A 3 -39.49 11.56 -4.39
C GLN A 3 -39.43 10.44 -5.44
N SER A 4 -38.76 10.69 -6.56
CA SER A 4 -38.36 9.64 -7.49
C SER A 4 -36.97 9.14 -7.13
N THR A 5 -36.88 8.19 -6.20
CA THR A 5 -35.73 7.28 -6.12
C THR A 5 -35.84 6.29 -7.29
N SER A 6 -35.16 6.54 -8.41
CA SER A 6 -34.93 5.48 -9.40
C SER A 6 -33.79 4.59 -8.90
N THR A 7 -34.21 3.41 -8.48
CA THR A 7 -33.45 2.34 -7.84
C THR A 7 -32.33 1.78 -8.71
N GLY A 8 -31.10 1.76 -8.19
CA GLY A 8 -30.00 0.91 -8.65
C GLY A 8 -30.17 -0.57 -8.24
N SER A 9 -31.38 -1.13 -8.38
CA SER A 9 -31.77 -2.41 -7.76
C SER A 9 -31.23 -3.67 -8.44
N ASN A 10 -30.57 -3.55 -9.60
CA ASN A 10 -30.09 -4.70 -10.38
C ASN A 10 -28.57 -4.89 -10.36
N TYR A 11 -27.82 -4.09 -9.59
CA TYR A 11 -26.36 -4.24 -9.54
C TYR A 11 -25.99 -5.50 -8.76
N THR A 12 -25.23 -6.39 -9.40
CA THR A 12 -24.98 -7.75 -8.90
C THR A 12 -23.71 -7.87 -8.05
N CYS A 13 -22.90 -6.83 -7.98
CA CYS A 13 -21.56 -6.84 -7.38
C CYS A 13 -20.64 -7.93 -7.96
N LYS A 14 -20.86 -8.31 -9.23
CA LYS A 14 -20.07 -9.31 -9.97
C LYS A 14 -19.28 -8.65 -11.09
N LEU A 15 -18.19 -9.30 -11.44
CA LEU A 15 -17.38 -9.01 -12.61
C LEU A 15 -17.62 -10.06 -13.69
N TYR A 16 -17.72 -9.61 -14.94
CA TYR A 16 -17.69 -10.47 -16.12
C TYR A 16 -16.33 -10.31 -16.81
N PHE A 17 -15.61 -11.42 -17.02
CA PHE A 17 -14.33 -11.42 -17.74
C PHE A 17 -14.45 -12.19 -19.05
N ASP A 18 -14.17 -11.54 -20.18
CA ASP A 18 -14.08 -12.19 -21.50
C ASP A 18 -12.62 -12.23 -21.97
N PRO A 19 -11.96 -13.40 -21.90
CA PRO A 19 -10.53 -13.50 -22.19
C PRO A 19 -10.20 -13.43 -23.69
N ARG A 20 -11.19 -13.57 -24.59
CA ARG A 20 -11.03 -13.66 -26.05
C ARG A 20 -12.28 -13.13 -26.78
N ALA A 21 -12.48 -11.82 -26.76
CA ALA A 21 -13.68 -11.19 -27.32
C ALA A 21 -13.76 -11.23 -28.87
N ASP A 22 -12.66 -11.60 -29.54
CA ASP A 22 -12.50 -11.77 -30.99
C ASP A 22 -12.93 -13.15 -31.52
N GLU A 23 -13.02 -14.18 -30.68
CA GLU A 23 -13.33 -15.55 -31.14
C GLU A 23 -14.83 -15.86 -31.01
N PRO A 24 -15.45 -16.64 -31.92
CA PRO A 24 -16.85 -17.06 -31.78
C PRO A 24 -17.02 -18.12 -30.67
N ASP A 25 -17.56 -17.69 -29.53
CA ASP A 25 -17.97 -18.41 -28.30
C ASP A 25 -16.94 -19.33 -27.59
N THR A 26 -16.37 -18.88 -26.46
CA THR A 26 -15.20 -19.58 -25.85
C THR A 26 -14.96 -19.41 -24.32
N GLY A 27 -15.89 -18.91 -23.50
CA GLY A 27 -15.71 -18.97 -22.03
C GLY A 27 -15.50 -17.64 -21.32
N GLY A 28 -16.46 -16.73 -21.45
CA GLY A 28 -16.60 -15.63 -20.50
C GLY A 28 -16.88 -16.16 -19.09
N HIS A 29 -16.22 -15.59 -18.08
CA HIS A 29 -16.30 -16.06 -16.70
C HIS A 29 -17.01 -15.04 -15.81
N TRP A 30 -17.93 -15.53 -15.01
CA TRP A 30 -18.51 -14.78 -13.89
C TRP A 30 -17.59 -14.89 -12.68
N ILE A 31 -17.20 -13.75 -12.16
CA ILE A 31 -16.25 -13.66 -11.05
C ILE A 31 -16.88 -12.77 -9.97
N THR A 32 -17.00 -13.30 -8.76
CA THR A 32 -17.47 -12.53 -7.61
C THR A 32 -16.34 -11.65 -7.04
N ASP A 33 -16.64 -10.64 -6.23
CA ASP A 33 -15.61 -9.81 -5.57
C ASP A 33 -14.57 -10.65 -4.79
N LYS A 34 -15.03 -11.65 -4.03
CA LYS A 34 -14.16 -12.60 -3.30
C LYS A 34 -13.26 -13.43 -4.22
N GLU A 35 -13.71 -13.64 -5.45
CA GLU A 35 -12.98 -14.41 -6.45
C GLU A 35 -12.18 -13.53 -7.40
N LEU A 36 -12.46 -12.22 -7.48
CA LEU A 36 -11.80 -11.29 -8.39
C LEU A 36 -10.29 -11.35 -8.19
N TYR A 37 -9.89 -11.20 -6.93
CA TYR A 37 -8.49 -11.20 -6.56
C TYR A 37 -7.82 -12.57 -6.81
N LYS A 38 -8.52 -13.70 -6.66
CA LYS A 38 -7.90 -15.02 -6.83
C LYS A 38 -7.96 -15.54 -8.26
N LYS A 39 -9.08 -15.35 -8.97
CA LYS A 39 -9.34 -15.90 -10.30
C LYS A 39 -8.78 -15.03 -11.40
N LEU A 40 -8.94 -13.70 -11.33
CA LEU A 40 -8.47 -12.85 -12.43
C LEU A 40 -6.95 -12.92 -12.53
N LEU A 41 -6.23 -12.94 -11.40
CA LEU A 41 -4.77 -12.95 -11.37
C LEU A 41 -4.17 -14.28 -11.83
N ASN A 42 -4.92 -15.40 -11.74
CA ASN A 42 -4.52 -16.69 -12.30
C ASN A 42 -4.82 -16.82 -13.81
N LEU A 43 -5.72 -15.99 -14.36
CA LEU A 43 -6.17 -16.06 -15.74
C LEU A 43 -5.42 -15.10 -16.68
N MET A 44 -4.61 -14.20 -16.12
CA MET A 44 -3.97 -13.10 -16.85
C MET A 44 -2.46 -13.13 -16.66
N ASP A 45 -1.74 -12.71 -17.69
CA ASP A 45 -0.34 -12.35 -17.51
C ASP A 45 -0.28 -10.98 -16.83
N MET A 46 0.00 -11.03 -15.53
CA MET A 46 -0.05 -9.90 -14.59
C MET A 46 1.02 -8.83 -14.85
N GLU A 47 1.97 -9.14 -15.73
CA GLU A 47 3.12 -8.32 -16.06
C GLU A 47 2.95 -7.60 -17.41
N GLU A 48 1.78 -7.73 -18.04
CA GLU A 48 1.45 -6.95 -19.24
C GLU A 48 1.40 -5.45 -18.90
N GLU A 49 2.45 -4.72 -19.31
CA GLU A 49 2.52 -3.27 -19.21
C GLU A 49 1.53 -2.59 -20.17
N ILE A 50 0.86 -1.56 -19.65
CA ILE A 50 -0.04 -0.73 -20.43
C ILE A 50 0.80 0.26 -21.24
N GLN A 51 0.76 0.17 -22.56
CA GLN A 51 1.42 1.11 -23.45
C GLN A 51 0.63 2.42 -23.55
N HIS A 52 -0.67 2.29 -23.80
CA HIS A 52 -1.59 3.41 -23.98
C HIS A 52 -2.94 3.09 -23.37
N ALA A 53 -3.61 4.11 -22.83
CA ALA A 53 -4.98 4.02 -22.37
C ALA A 53 -5.83 5.13 -23.00
N TYR A 54 -7.07 4.79 -23.28
CA TYR A 54 -8.02 5.62 -24.00
C TYR A 54 -9.33 5.66 -23.24
N LEU A 55 -9.84 6.86 -22.97
CA LEU A 55 -11.18 7.05 -22.41
C LEU A 55 -12.16 7.23 -23.56
N TYR A 56 -13.05 6.26 -23.76
CA TYR A 56 -14.07 6.29 -24.79
C TYR A 56 -15.46 6.61 -24.22
N SER A 57 -16.35 7.06 -25.10
CA SER A 57 -17.77 7.20 -24.80
C SER A 57 -18.66 6.77 -25.96
N ASN A 58 -19.88 6.33 -25.65
CA ASN A 58 -20.93 6.02 -26.61
C ASN A 58 -22.31 6.47 -26.08
N PRO A 59 -23.31 6.68 -26.96
CA PRO A 59 -24.66 7.02 -26.52
C PRO A 59 -25.26 5.90 -25.63
N LEU A 60 -26.10 6.29 -24.66
CA LEU A 60 -26.94 5.38 -23.88
C LEU A 60 -28.08 4.78 -24.71
N SER A 61 -28.55 5.49 -25.74
CA SER A 61 -29.63 5.05 -26.64
C SER A 61 -29.37 5.51 -28.07
N SER A 62 -29.71 4.66 -29.04
CA SER A 62 -29.56 4.93 -30.47
C SER A 62 -30.42 6.10 -30.96
N TRP A 63 -31.43 6.50 -30.19
CA TRP A 63 -32.32 7.62 -30.49
C TRP A 63 -31.83 8.97 -29.95
N GLN A 64 -30.69 9.02 -29.26
CA GLN A 64 -30.16 10.29 -28.74
C GLN A 64 -29.69 11.18 -29.87
N ALA A 65 -30.05 12.46 -29.81
CA ALA A 65 -29.58 13.47 -30.76
C ALA A 65 -28.16 13.99 -30.43
N THR A 66 -27.73 13.90 -29.16
CA THR A 66 -26.41 14.34 -28.69
C THR A 66 -25.94 13.55 -27.47
N ASN A 67 -24.62 13.45 -27.30
CA ASN A 67 -23.93 12.77 -26.19
C ASN A 67 -23.32 13.74 -25.17
N ALA A 68 -23.74 15.01 -25.16
CA ALA A 68 -23.07 16.04 -24.34
C ALA A 68 -23.16 15.81 -22.81
N MET A 69 -24.27 15.23 -22.32
CA MET A 69 -24.50 15.03 -20.89
C MET A 69 -24.82 13.57 -20.53
N PHE A 70 -25.49 12.83 -21.43
CA PHE A 70 -25.92 11.46 -21.20
C PHE A 70 -25.18 10.51 -22.14
N TYR A 71 -24.09 9.92 -21.64
CA TYR A 71 -23.29 8.96 -22.38
C TYR A 71 -22.77 7.86 -21.44
N HIS A 72 -22.53 6.70 -22.02
CA HIS A 72 -21.76 5.64 -21.37
C HIS A 72 -20.27 5.89 -21.57
N ALA A 73 -19.47 5.70 -20.54
CA ALA A 73 -18.01 5.84 -20.60
C ALA A 73 -17.33 4.52 -20.25
N PHE A 74 -16.23 4.24 -20.93
CA PHE A 74 -15.43 3.04 -20.74
C PHE A 74 -13.98 3.30 -21.12
N ILE A 75 -13.08 2.43 -20.69
CA ILE A 75 -11.66 2.53 -21.01
C ILE A 75 -11.29 1.42 -21.97
N VAL A 76 -10.43 1.75 -22.94
CA VAL A 76 -9.70 0.79 -23.75
C VAL A 76 -8.20 0.97 -23.49
N MET A 77 -7.45 -0.12 -23.39
CA MET A 77 -6.01 -0.10 -23.12
C MET A 77 -5.28 -0.99 -24.11
N LYS A 78 -4.11 -0.52 -24.55
CA LYS A 78 -3.18 -1.27 -25.38
C LYS A 78 -2.05 -1.82 -24.53
N THR A 79 -1.76 -3.10 -24.65
CA THR A 79 -0.56 -3.76 -24.10
C THR A 79 0.30 -4.30 -25.26
N ASN A 80 1.37 -5.04 -24.95
CA ASN A 80 2.23 -5.64 -25.96
C ASN A 80 1.49 -6.64 -26.88
N ALA A 81 0.56 -7.43 -26.34
CA ALA A 81 -0.07 -8.54 -27.06
C ALA A 81 -1.59 -8.40 -27.20
N TRP A 82 -2.22 -7.53 -26.41
CA TRP A 82 -3.67 -7.47 -26.27
C TRP A 82 -4.18 -6.03 -26.20
N TRP A 83 -5.39 -5.85 -26.71
CA TRP A 83 -6.28 -4.76 -26.37
C TRP A 83 -7.23 -5.21 -25.27
N TRP A 84 -7.45 -4.34 -24.30
CA TRP A 84 -8.30 -4.56 -23.15
C TRP A 84 -9.39 -3.48 -23.12
N SER A 85 -10.57 -3.80 -22.59
CA SER A 85 -11.53 -2.78 -22.17
C SER A 85 -12.13 -3.09 -20.81
N ILE A 86 -12.33 -2.03 -20.02
CA ILE A 86 -12.94 -2.09 -18.69
C ILE A 86 -14.09 -1.09 -18.64
N GLU A 87 -15.26 -1.53 -18.18
CA GLU A 87 -16.43 -0.68 -18.04
C GLU A 87 -17.38 -1.14 -16.93
N LYS A 88 -18.14 -0.20 -16.37
CA LYS A 88 -19.15 -0.46 -15.34
C LYS A 88 -20.51 -0.03 -15.85
N ASN A 89 -21.53 -0.84 -15.65
CA ASN A 89 -22.92 -0.48 -15.96
C ASN A 89 -23.82 -0.71 -14.74
N MET A 90 -25.15 -0.62 -14.92
CA MET A 90 -26.14 -0.79 -13.85
C MET A 90 -26.18 -2.20 -13.25
N GLU A 91 -25.55 -3.18 -13.88
CA GLU A 91 -25.58 -4.58 -13.45
C GLU A 91 -24.24 -5.05 -12.87
N ARG A 92 -23.11 -4.57 -13.41
CA ARG A 92 -21.80 -5.17 -13.18
C ARG A 92 -20.62 -4.35 -13.69
N ILE A 93 -19.41 -4.82 -13.40
CA ILE A 93 -18.18 -4.45 -14.13
C ILE A 93 -17.89 -5.53 -15.19
N THR A 94 -17.53 -5.12 -16.39
CA THR A 94 -17.07 -5.99 -17.47
C THR A 94 -15.62 -5.67 -17.79
N ILE A 95 -14.82 -6.72 -17.91
CA ILE A 95 -13.46 -6.69 -18.44
C ILE A 95 -13.43 -7.63 -19.63
N GLN A 96 -12.88 -7.18 -20.75
CA GLN A 96 -12.72 -8.03 -21.92
C GLN A 96 -11.38 -7.72 -22.60
N ARG A 97 -10.79 -8.71 -23.26
CA ARG A 97 -9.58 -8.52 -24.06
C ARG A 97 -9.67 -9.22 -25.40
N SER A 98 -8.91 -8.72 -26.37
CA SER A 98 -8.84 -9.21 -27.74
C SER A 98 -7.52 -8.79 -28.39
N ARG A 99 -7.11 -9.46 -29.46
CA ARG A 99 -6.00 -8.99 -30.29
C ARG A 99 -6.42 -7.83 -31.20
N ASP A 100 -7.72 -7.66 -31.41
CA ASP A 100 -8.30 -6.64 -32.28
C ASP A 100 -8.92 -5.51 -31.45
N ILE A 101 -8.59 -4.26 -31.77
CA ILE A 101 -9.11 -3.09 -31.06
C ILE A 101 -10.63 -2.97 -31.24
N GLU A 102 -11.15 -3.26 -32.42
CA GLU A 102 -12.59 -3.21 -32.76
C GLU A 102 -13.40 -4.10 -31.80
N SER A 103 -12.87 -5.27 -31.47
CA SER A 103 -13.52 -6.25 -30.59
C SER A 103 -13.65 -5.80 -29.14
N VAL A 104 -12.89 -4.78 -28.71
CA VAL A 104 -13.01 -4.19 -27.36
C VAL A 104 -13.59 -2.77 -27.36
N ARG A 105 -13.31 -2.00 -28.43
CA ARG A 105 -13.79 -0.63 -28.63
C ARG A 105 -15.24 -0.62 -29.07
N ASP A 106 -15.59 -1.39 -30.10
CA ASP A 106 -16.89 -1.31 -30.77
C ASP A 106 -17.89 -2.33 -30.23
N MET A 107 -17.40 -3.31 -29.46
CA MET A 107 -18.21 -4.40 -28.92
C MET A 107 -18.24 -4.37 -27.39
N TYR A 108 -19.41 -4.67 -26.82
CA TYR A 108 -19.65 -4.94 -25.40
C TYR A 108 -20.17 -6.35 -25.25
N GLN A 109 -19.42 -7.24 -24.57
CA GLN A 109 -19.84 -8.65 -24.43
C GLN A 109 -20.26 -9.25 -25.78
N ARG A 110 -19.44 -8.99 -26.82
CA ARG A 110 -19.64 -9.45 -28.21
C ARG A 110 -20.90 -8.92 -28.89
N LYS A 111 -21.55 -7.89 -28.33
CA LYS A 111 -22.63 -7.13 -28.98
C LYS A 111 -22.11 -5.77 -29.40
N LYS A 112 -22.50 -5.29 -30.58
CA LYS A 112 -22.15 -3.93 -31.01
C LYS A 112 -22.62 -2.92 -29.96
N ARG A 113 -21.73 -2.01 -29.59
CA ARG A 113 -22.08 -0.87 -28.74
C ARG A 113 -23.10 0.00 -29.45
N THR A 114 -23.89 0.68 -28.64
CA THR A 114 -24.91 1.59 -29.16
C THR A 114 -24.22 2.75 -29.86
N THR A 115 -24.61 2.99 -31.10
CA THR A 115 -24.28 4.18 -31.88
C THR A 115 -25.58 4.81 -32.37
N GLY A 116 -25.59 6.13 -32.55
CA GLY A 116 -26.73 6.81 -33.17
C GLY A 116 -26.52 6.98 -34.68
N SER A 117 -27.49 7.64 -35.32
CA SER A 117 -27.54 7.82 -36.77
C SER A 117 -26.57 8.88 -37.31
N THR A 118 -25.80 9.57 -36.46
CA THR A 118 -24.93 10.70 -36.83
C THR A 118 -23.54 10.57 -36.25
N SER A 119 -22.55 11.28 -36.81
CA SER A 119 -21.19 11.35 -36.24
C SER A 119 -21.15 11.94 -34.83
N LEU A 120 -22.13 12.75 -34.44
CA LEU A 120 -22.25 13.29 -33.08
C LEU A 120 -22.60 12.23 -32.04
N THR A 121 -23.08 11.07 -32.50
CA THR A 121 -23.58 9.94 -31.69
C THR A 121 -22.81 8.65 -31.97
N SER A 122 -21.65 8.74 -32.63
CA SER A 122 -20.70 7.64 -32.75
C SER A 122 -19.97 7.38 -31.42
N ILE A 123 -19.19 6.31 -31.38
CA ILE A 123 -18.18 6.11 -30.35
C ILE A 123 -17.15 7.24 -30.49
N LYS A 124 -16.79 7.86 -29.37
CA LYS A 124 -15.84 8.98 -29.33
C LYS A 124 -14.70 8.68 -28.38
N GLU A 125 -13.48 8.90 -28.87
CA GLU A 125 -12.31 9.01 -28.02
C GLU A 125 -12.32 10.38 -27.35
N ASN A 126 -12.34 10.39 -26.03
CA ASN A 126 -12.38 11.63 -25.25
C ASN A 126 -11.00 12.03 -24.75
N LYS A 127 -10.18 11.05 -24.35
CA LYS A 127 -8.82 11.26 -23.83
C LYS A 127 -7.91 10.10 -24.18
N ILE A 128 -6.62 10.37 -24.26
CA ILE A 128 -5.55 9.39 -24.40
C ILE A 128 -4.45 9.71 -23.38
N THR A 129 -3.83 8.67 -22.83
CA THR A 129 -2.62 8.78 -22.02
C THR A 129 -1.67 7.62 -22.30
N VAL A 130 -0.40 7.82 -22.02
CA VAL A 130 0.61 6.75 -22.02
C VAL A 130 0.52 5.99 -20.70
N GLY A 131 0.61 4.66 -20.71
CA GLY A 131 0.42 3.86 -19.50
C GLY A 131 1.61 3.82 -18.54
N GLY A 132 2.79 4.23 -19.01
CA GLY A 132 4.02 4.25 -18.22
C GLY A 132 4.45 2.83 -17.84
N LYS A 133 4.73 2.61 -16.56
CA LYS A 133 5.10 1.29 -16.00
C LYS A 133 3.92 0.52 -15.39
N THR A 134 2.70 1.04 -15.53
CA THR A 134 1.52 0.43 -14.90
C THR A 134 1.18 -0.87 -15.62
N THR A 135 1.05 -1.97 -14.88
CA THR A 135 0.59 -3.24 -15.47
C THR A 135 -0.94 -3.40 -15.36
N ILE A 136 -1.51 -4.27 -16.19
CA ILE A 136 -2.93 -4.68 -16.05
C ILE A 136 -3.18 -5.22 -14.64
N GLY A 137 -2.25 -5.99 -14.10
CA GLY A 137 -2.34 -6.53 -12.75
C GLY A 137 -2.46 -5.47 -11.66
N GLU A 138 -1.64 -4.42 -11.75
CA GLU A 138 -1.68 -3.29 -10.83
C GLU A 138 -3.01 -2.53 -10.92
N LEU A 139 -3.55 -2.37 -12.13
CA LEU A 139 -4.84 -1.72 -12.34
C LEU A 139 -6.00 -2.51 -11.72
N ILE A 140 -5.97 -3.84 -11.82
CA ILE A 140 -6.99 -4.71 -11.21
C ILE A 140 -6.91 -4.65 -9.68
N ASN A 141 -5.70 -4.68 -9.12
CA ASN A 141 -5.50 -4.47 -7.69
C ASN A 141 -6.05 -3.12 -7.24
N TYR A 142 -5.85 -2.07 -8.03
CA TYR A 142 -6.42 -0.75 -7.74
C TYR A 142 -7.96 -0.76 -7.73
N ILE A 143 -8.60 -1.36 -8.74
CA ILE A 143 -10.07 -1.49 -8.83
C ILE A 143 -10.63 -2.25 -7.62
N TRP A 144 -9.97 -3.35 -7.24
CA TRP A 144 -10.34 -4.14 -6.06
C TRP A 144 -10.14 -3.35 -4.76
N ARG A 145 -9.02 -2.63 -4.64
CA ARG A 145 -8.67 -1.84 -3.47
C ARG A 145 -9.63 -0.68 -3.27
N LYS A 146 -10.10 -0.05 -4.34
CA LYS A 146 -11.15 0.99 -4.27
C LYS A 146 -12.57 0.43 -4.12
N ASP A 147 -12.70 -0.88 -3.93
CA ASP A 147 -13.98 -1.57 -3.68
C ASP A 147 -15.02 -1.29 -4.78
N CYS A 148 -14.56 -1.09 -6.02
CA CYS A 148 -15.41 -0.62 -7.11
C CYS A 148 -16.54 -1.60 -7.48
N LEU A 149 -16.38 -2.88 -7.14
CA LEU A 149 -17.40 -3.92 -7.33
C LEU A 149 -18.53 -3.86 -6.31
N ASN A 150 -18.31 -3.31 -5.11
CA ASN A 150 -19.35 -3.18 -4.09
C ASN A 150 -19.94 -1.77 -4.03
N ASP A 151 -19.32 -0.82 -4.75
CA ASP A 151 -19.87 0.52 -4.99
C ASP A 151 -21.14 0.43 -5.86
N VAL A 152 -22.31 0.55 -5.22
CA VAL A 152 -23.61 0.38 -5.88
C VAL A 152 -23.78 1.45 -6.95
N TYR A 153 -24.18 1.04 -8.15
CA TYR A 153 -24.35 1.98 -9.25
C TYR A 153 -25.45 3.01 -8.92
N HIS A 154 -25.06 4.29 -8.91
CA HIS A 154 -25.99 5.41 -8.81
C HIS A 154 -25.89 6.26 -10.06
N PHE A 155 -27.00 6.44 -10.76
CA PHE A 155 -27.06 7.14 -12.06
C PHE A 155 -26.42 8.54 -12.02
N LEU A 156 -26.59 9.27 -10.92
CA LEU A 156 -26.04 10.62 -10.73
C LEU A 156 -24.68 10.65 -10.02
N ASP A 157 -24.36 9.63 -9.21
CA ASP A 157 -23.25 9.73 -8.26
C ASP A 157 -22.19 8.63 -8.28
N ALA A 158 -22.49 7.42 -8.76
CA ALA A 158 -21.56 6.29 -8.83
C ALA A 158 -21.80 5.57 -10.16
N ASN A 159 -21.64 6.31 -11.26
CA ASN A 159 -22.00 5.87 -12.60
C ASN A 159 -20.78 5.45 -13.43
N CYS A 160 -21.03 5.04 -14.68
CA CYS A 160 -20.00 4.60 -15.62
C CYS A 160 -18.95 5.68 -15.91
N GLN A 161 -19.35 6.95 -15.93
CA GLN A 161 -18.45 8.08 -16.17
C GLN A 161 -17.45 8.26 -15.03
N LYS A 162 -17.91 8.26 -13.78
CA LYS A 162 -17.02 8.37 -12.62
C LYS A 162 -16.10 7.17 -12.49
N PHE A 163 -16.60 5.95 -12.74
CA PHE A 163 -15.78 4.74 -12.74
C PHE A 163 -14.70 4.78 -13.82
N ALA A 164 -15.06 5.12 -15.06
CA ALA A 164 -14.08 5.22 -16.16
C ALA A 164 -13.05 6.34 -15.90
N ALA A 165 -13.46 7.47 -15.34
CA ALA A 165 -12.51 8.51 -14.93
C ALA A 165 -11.56 8.01 -13.82
N LEU A 166 -12.07 7.29 -12.81
CA LEU A 166 -11.26 6.75 -11.71
C LEU A 166 -10.18 5.79 -12.19
N VAL A 167 -10.53 4.87 -13.10
CA VAL A 167 -9.59 3.88 -13.64
C VAL A 167 -8.61 4.55 -14.61
N PHE A 168 -9.05 5.51 -15.44
CA PHE A 168 -8.17 6.24 -16.37
C PHE A 168 -7.16 7.10 -15.62
N ASN A 169 -7.61 7.84 -14.60
CA ASN A 169 -6.75 8.70 -13.81
C ASN A 169 -5.67 7.91 -13.04
N ARG A 170 -5.94 6.64 -12.67
CA ARG A 170 -4.91 5.79 -12.05
C ARG A 170 -3.71 5.60 -12.99
N ILE A 171 -4.00 5.39 -14.28
CA ILE A 171 -2.99 5.21 -15.32
C ILE A 171 -2.32 6.55 -15.64
N GLU A 172 -3.10 7.63 -15.74
CA GLU A 172 -2.59 8.98 -16.09
C GLU A 172 -1.69 9.59 -15.01
N LEU A 173 -2.03 9.44 -13.73
CA LEU A 173 -1.42 10.21 -12.65
C LEU A 173 -0.31 9.49 -11.89
N SER A 174 -0.11 8.18 -12.08
CA SER A 174 0.94 7.38 -11.41
C SER A 174 1.06 7.65 -9.89
N TRP A 175 -0.06 7.74 -9.18
CA TRP A 175 -0.05 8.00 -7.73
C TRP A 175 0.26 6.74 -6.94
N ASP A 176 1.48 6.59 -6.45
CA ASP A 176 1.86 5.40 -5.70
C ASP A 176 2.02 5.69 -4.21
N ASP A 177 1.07 5.16 -3.43
CA ASP A 177 1.38 4.84 -2.05
C ASP A 177 2.50 3.80 -2.08
N GLN A 178 3.63 4.13 -1.47
CA GLN A 178 4.79 3.25 -1.45
C GLN A 178 4.76 2.33 -0.23
N VAL A 179 5.18 1.10 -0.45
CA VAL A 179 5.42 0.08 0.57
C VAL A 179 6.87 -0.32 0.47
N TYR A 180 7.55 -0.36 1.61
CA TYR A 180 8.81 -1.05 1.72
C TYR A 180 8.51 -2.53 1.97
N PHE A 181 8.92 -3.40 1.05
CA PHE A 181 8.77 -4.83 1.21
C PHE A 181 10.10 -5.56 0.99
N ASP A 182 10.50 -6.30 2.02
CA ASP A 182 11.60 -7.24 1.95
C ASP A 182 11.07 -8.67 2.01
N GLU A 183 11.14 -9.38 0.89
CA GLU A 183 10.60 -10.74 0.74
C GLU A 183 11.44 -11.83 1.43
N ALA A 184 12.71 -11.53 1.73
CA ALA A 184 13.69 -12.46 2.27
C ALA A 184 14.70 -11.72 3.15
N ALA A 185 14.20 -11.14 4.25
CA ALA A 185 14.99 -10.30 5.15
C ALA A 185 16.14 -11.05 5.84
N ASP A 186 16.14 -12.38 5.77
CA ASP A 186 17.18 -13.27 6.26
C ASP A 186 18.32 -13.52 5.27
N GLN A 187 18.23 -12.99 4.04
CA GLN A 187 19.26 -13.13 3.01
C GLN A 187 20.10 -11.85 2.85
N PRO A 188 21.37 -11.97 2.40
CA PRO A 188 22.23 -10.81 2.13
C PRO A 188 21.66 -9.96 0.98
N ARG A 189 21.59 -8.63 1.18
CA ARG A 189 21.05 -7.71 0.18
C ARG A 189 22.12 -7.18 -0.78
N SER A 190 21.73 -6.98 -2.04
CA SER A 190 22.52 -6.25 -3.03
C SER A 190 22.27 -4.72 -2.99
N SER A 191 21.04 -4.25 -2.68
CA SER A 191 20.74 -2.83 -2.44
C SER A 191 19.42 -2.60 -1.68
N THR A 192 19.31 -1.51 -0.91
CA THR A 192 18.11 -1.14 -0.13
C THR A 192 17.03 -0.40 -0.93
N SER A 193 17.38 0.21 -2.07
CA SER A 193 16.42 0.93 -2.93
C SER A 193 15.48 -0.01 -3.70
N SER A 194 15.86 -1.27 -3.86
CA SER A 194 15.07 -2.29 -4.59
C SER A 194 13.79 -2.74 -3.87
N CYS A 195 13.65 -2.44 -2.58
CA CYS A 195 12.55 -2.92 -1.74
C CYS A 195 11.31 -2.01 -1.75
N TYR A 196 11.43 -0.76 -2.21
CA TYR A 196 10.28 0.14 -2.33
C TYR A 196 9.51 -0.15 -3.61
N MET A 197 8.20 -0.32 -3.48
CA MET A 197 7.29 -0.55 -4.61
C MET A 197 5.91 0.05 -4.33
N THR A 198 5.07 0.11 -5.35
CA THR A 198 3.68 0.55 -5.19
C THR A 198 2.88 -0.49 -4.39
N VAL A 199 1.83 -0.07 -3.68
CA VAL A 199 0.89 -1.02 -3.02
C VAL A 199 0.37 -2.06 -4.00
N ASP A 200 0.05 -1.65 -5.23
CA ASP A 200 -0.55 -2.55 -6.22
C ASP A 200 0.48 -3.58 -6.75
N THR A 201 1.74 -3.18 -6.91
CA THR A 201 2.87 -4.10 -7.21
C THR A 201 3.12 -5.06 -6.05
N PHE A 202 3.10 -4.54 -4.81
CA PHE A 202 3.28 -5.32 -3.59
C PHE A 202 2.22 -6.42 -3.46
N LEU A 203 0.95 -6.09 -3.71
CA LEU A 203 -0.16 -7.03 -3.69
C LEU A 203 0.07 -8.21 -4.66
N CYS A 204 0.53 -7.95 -5.89
CA CYS A 204 0.87 -9.00 -6.85
C CYS A 204 1.96 -9.95 -6.32
N LYS A 205 3.03 -9.39 -5.74
CA LYS A 205 4.16 -10.18 -5.22
C LYS A 205 3.74 -11.04 -4.03
N VAL A 206 3.06 -10.45 -3.04
CA VAL A 206 2.67 -11.18 -1.84
C VAL A 206 1.71 -12.31 -2.14
N GLN A 207 0.80 -12.14 -3.10
CA GLN A 207 -0.08 -13.22 -3.49
C GLN A 207 0.69 -14.45 -3.98
N ARG A 208 1.69 -14.26 -4.85
CA ARG A 208 2.52 -15.36 -5.36
C ARG A 208 3.31 -16.03 -4.23
N LEU A 209 3.86 -15.22 -3.32
CA LEU A 209 4.70 -15.71 -2.22
C LEU A 209 3.92 -16.40 -1.10
N SER A 210 2.69 -15.95 -0.82
CA SER A 210 1.87 -16.41 0.31
C SER A 210 0.73 -17.35 -0.08
N ALA A 211 0.67 -17.80 -1.34
CA ALA A 211 -0.42 -18.64 -1.85
C ALA A 211 -0.66 -19.92 -1.03
N SER A 212 0.41 -20.50 -0.46
CA SER A 212 0.38 -21.69 0.38
C SER A 212 0.49 -21.40 1.89
N GLU A 213 0.64 -20.14 2.27
CA GLU A 213 0.87 -19.73 3.66
C GLU A 213 -0.46 -19.32 4.33
N THR A 214 -0.72 -19.93 5.49
CA THR A 214 -1.82 -19.57 6.38
C THR A 214 -1.28 -19.17 7.73
N LEU A 215 -1.97 -18.25 8.41
CA LEU A 215 -1.56 -17.74 9.71
C LEU A 215 -1.81 -18.79 10.79
N SER A 216 -0.79 -19.05 11.63
CA SER A 216 -0.91 -19.90 12.81
C SER A 216 -0.94 -19.08 14.10
N HIS A 217 -0.08 -18.06 14.21
CA HIS A 217 0.03 -17.22 15.39
C HIS A 217 0.22 -15.75 15.03
N VAL A 218 -0.22 -14.88 15.93
CA VAL A 218 0.04 -13.44 15.87
C VAL A 218 0.65 -12.96 17.19
N GLU A 219 1.70 -12.15 17.08
CA GLU A 219 2.43 -11.54 18.18
C GLU A 219 2.46 -10.01 17.98
N LEU A 220 1.97 -9.26 18.97
CA LEU A 220 2.03 -7.80 18.98
C LEU A 220 3.25 -7.37 19.79
N TYR A 221 4.11 -6.59 19.16
CA TYR A 221 5.33 -6.05 19.76
C TYR A 221 5.24 -4.54 19.91
N THR A 222 5.91 -4.04 20.94
CA THR A 222 6.11 -2.61 21.15
C THR A 222 7.59 -2.31 21.31
N ALA A 223 8.07 -1.25 20.66
CA ALA A 223 9.42 -0.73 20.78
C ALA A 223 9.34 0.75 21.18
N ALA A 224 10.12 1.15 22.18
CA ALA A 224 10.19 2.55 22.57
C ALA A 224 11.01 3.33 21.54
N ARG A 225 10.50 4.48 21.11
CA ARG A 225 11.11 5.39 20.15
C ARG A 225 11.35 6.74 20.79
N LEU A 226 12.57 7.25 20.64
CA LEU A 226 12.92 8.58 21.09
C LEU A 226 12.41 9.62 20.09
N LYS A 227 11.65 10.63 20.55
CA LYS A 227 11.19 11.72 19.67
C LYS A 227 12.41 12.52 19.18
N CYS A 228 12.55 12.71 17.85
CA CYS A 228 13.68 13.43 17.24
C CYS A 228 13.94 14.81 17.85
N VAL A 229 12.88 15.55 18.17
CA VAL A 229 12.98 16.89 18.78
C VAL A 229 13.69 16.84 20.14
N ILE A 230 13.45 15.78 20.91
CA ILE A 230 14.09 15.57 22.21
C ILE A 230 15.55 15.17 21.99
N LEU A 231 15.87 14.32 21.00
CA LEU A 231 17.25 13.97 20.69
C LEU A 231 18.10 15.19 20.30
N VAL A 232 17.55 16.09 19.49
CA VAL A 232 18.21 17.36 19.12
C VAL A 232 18.41 18.25 20.35
N ALA A 233 17.38 18.42 21.19
CA ALA A 233 17.50 19.19 22.42
C ALA A 233 18.54 18.60 23.39
N ILE A 234 18.60 17.26 23.49
CA ILE A 234 19.60 16.54 24.27
C ILE A 234 20.99 16.76 23.70
N PHE A 235 21.19 16.60 22.39
CA PHE A 235 22.47 16.83 21.75
C PHE A 235 22.96 18.27 21.96
N MET A 236 22.09 19.26 21.81
CA MET A 236 22.42 20.66 22.04
C MET A 236 22.79 20.91 23.52
N SER A 237 22.04 20.33 24.46
CA SER A 237 22.33 20.46 25.89
C SER A 237 23.64 19.75 26.28
N MET A 238 23.91 18.56 25.74
CA MET A 238 25.11 17.80 25.99
C MET A 238 26.34 18.45 25.36
N CYS A 239 26.25 18.99 24.14
CA CYS A 239 27.34 19.78 23.54
C CYS A 239 27.72 20.97 24.43
N VAL A 240 26.75 21.70 24.99
CA VAL A 240 27.03 22.82 25.90
C VAL A 240 27.70 22.33 27.19
N ILE A 241 27.19 21.26 27.80
CA ILE A 241 27.73 20.72 29.07
C ILE A 241 29.11 20.08 28.89
N ILE A 242 29.38 19.44 27.76
CA ILE A 242 30.65 18.77 27.44
C ILE A 242 31.74 19.80 27.10
N HIS A 243 31.40 20.81 26.32
CA HIS A 243 32.39 21.77 25.85
C HIS A 243 32.69 22.87 26.87
N LEU A 244 31.77 23.19 27.79
CA LEU A 244 31.99 24.24 28.79
C LEU A 244 33.18 23.96 29.74
N PRO A 245 33.36 22.76 30.32
CA PRO A 245 34.54 22.43 31.13
C PRO A 245 35.82 22.38 30.30
N PHE A 246 35.76 21.92 29.05
CA PHE A 246 36.91 21.94 28.14
C PHE A 246 37.32 23.37 27.79
N LEU A 247 36.36 24.27 27.54
CA LEU A 247 36.63 25.69 27.30
C LEU A 247 37.26 26.35 28.54
N LEU A 248 36.74 26.05 29.73
CA LEU A 248 37.27 26.53 31.01
C LEU A 248 38.68 25.99 31.28
N HIS A 249 38.93 24.70 31.04
CA HIS A 249 40.23 24.07 31.22
C HIS A 249 41.25 24.50 30.15
N LEU A 250 40.82 24.75 28.91
CA LEU A 250 41.66 25.34 27.85
C LEU A 250 42.06 26.77 28.21
N MET A 251 41.14 27.57 28.76
CA MET A 251 41.44 28.90 29.29
C MET A 251 42.47 28.82 30.43
N GLU A 252 42.33 27.86 31.34
CA GLU A 252 43.27 27.64 32.45
C GLU A 252 44.66 27.17 31.97
N LYS A 253 44.72 26.29 30.96
CA LYS A 253 45.97 25.79 30.37
C LYS A 253 46.67 26.75 29.42
N ILE A 254 45.95 27.64 28.73
CA ILE A 254 46.58 28.75 27.99
C ILE A 254 47.35 29.66 28.96
N ILE A 255 46.92 29.74 30.22
CA ILE A 255 47.59 30.51 31.27
C ILE A 255 48.79 29.73 31.88
N PHE A 256 48.78 28.39 31.86
CA PHE A 256 49.85 27.55 32.44
C PHE A 256 50.20 26.31 31.58
N GLN A 257 51.34 26.33 30.89
CA GLN A 257 52.01 25.14 30.30
C GLN A 257 52.85 24.41 31.38
N SER A 258 53.23 23.13 31.34
CA SER A 258 53.25 22.08 30.32
C SER A 258 53.12 20.69 30.99
N GLU A 259 52.10 19.90 30.66
CA GLU A 259 52.04 18.43 30.84
C GLU A 259 50.73 17.91 30.19
N THR A 260 50.55 18.26 28.92
CA THR A 260 49.23 18.44 28.32
C THR A 260 48.56 17.16 27.82
N PHE A 261 49.32 16.09 27.55
CA PHE A 261 48.86 14.98 26.73
C PHE A 261 48.19 13.83 27.51
N GLN A 262 48.74 13.41 28.65
CA GLN A 262 48.13 12.34 29.47
C GLN A 262 46.83 12.80 30.14
N ILE A 263 46.80 14.04 30.63
CA ILE A 263 45.59 14.66 31.19
C ILE A 263 44.50 14.76 30.10
N PHE A 264 44.88 15.11 28.87
CA PHE A 264 43.93 15.16 27.76
C PHE A 264 43.30 13.79 27.48
N PHE A 265 44.09 12.72 27.41
CA PHE A 265 43.56 11.38 27.16
C PHE A 265 42.66 10.86 28.29
N PHE A 266 43.02 11.16 29.55
CA PHE A 266 42.19 10.84 30.71
C PHE A 266 40.86 11.62 30.69
N CYS A 267 40.90 12.93 30.42
CA CYS A 267 39.70 13.75 30.31
C CYS A 267 38.78 13.30 29.18
N VAL A 268 39.33 12.96 28.00
CA VAL A 268 38.53 12.44 26.87
C VAL A 268 37.86 11.12 27.23
N SER A 269 38.58 10.21 27.90
CA SER A 269 38.04 8.91 28.31
C SER A 269 36.95 9.04 29.39
N PHE A 270 37.18 9.89 30.38
CA PHE A 270 36.21 10.15 31.46
C PHE A 270 34.96 10.86 30.93
N LEU A 271 35.13 11.82 30.01
CA LEU A 271 34.05 12.51 29.34
C LEU A 271 33.21 11.54 28.50
N ALA A 272 33.84 10.64 27.74
CA ALA A 272 33.13 9.61 26.99
C ALA A 272 32.30 8.70 27.91
N GLY A 273 32.87 8.25 29.05
CA GLY A 273 32.15 7.45 30.04
C GLY A 273 30.97 8.19 30.67
N TYR A 274 31.16 9.48 31.02
CA TYR A 274 30.12 10.33 31.59
C TYR A 274 28.97 10.60 30.61
N VAL A 275 29.28 10.83 29.33
CA VAL A 275 28.29 11.04 28.27
C VAL A 275 27.45 9.77 28.08
N ILE A 276 28.07 8.60 28.06
CA ILE A 276 27.35 7.32 27.94
C ILE A 276 26.45 7.09 29.15
N CYS A 277 26.94 7.30 30.38
CA CYS A 277 26.14 7.10 31.59
C CYS A 277 24.97 8.09 31.68
N SER A 278 25.23 9.37 31.40
CA SER A 278 24.20 10.43 31.38
C SER A 278 23.13 10.14 30.32
N TYR A 279 23.54 9.64 29.16
CA TYR A 279 22.62 9.22 28.10
C TYR A 279 21.73 8.05 28.53
N VAL A 280 22.26 7.03 29.21
CA VAL A 280 21.50 5.88 29.71
C VAL A 280 20.50 6.28 30.79
N VAL A 281 20.92 7.09 31.76
CA VAL A 281 20.04 7.60 32.84
C VAL A 281 18.93 8.47 32.26
N LEU A 282 19.27 9.35 31.32
CA LEU A 282 18.30 10.20 30.65
C LEU A 282 17.29 9.39 29.82
N CYS A 283 17.73 8.39 29.07
CA CYS A 283 16.83 7.49 28.35
C CYS A 283 15.86 6.77 29.30
N SER A 284 16.35 6.33 30.46
CA SER A 284 15.54 5.67 31.49
C SER A 284 14.52 6.63 32.12
N TYR A 285 14.91 7.87 32.39
CA TYR A 285 14.03 8.92 32.90
C TYR A 285 12.97 9.32 31.86
N LEU A 286 13.34 9.44 30.58
CA LEU A 286 12.41 9.73 29.49
C LEU A 286 11.40 8.61 29.25
N GLU A 287 11.79 7.34 29.44
CA GLU A 287 10.86 6.21 29.46
C GLU A 287 9.86 6.35 30.62
N HIS A 288 10.33 6.75 31.81
CA HIS A 288 9.50 6.90 33.00
C HIS A 288 8.44 8.01 32.87
N ILE A 289 8.78 9.15 32.27
CA ILE A 289 7.86 10.28 32.10
C ILE A 289 7.02 10.22 30.81
N GLY A 290 7.07 9.10 30.06
CA GLY A 290 6.19 8.87 28.91
C GLY A 290 6.49 9.69 27.66
N LEU A 291 7.69 10.29 27.56
CA LEU A 291 8.10 11.10 26.40
C LEU A 291 8.61 10.27 25.21
N LEU A 292 8.74 8.95 25.38
CA LEU A 292 9.01 8.00 24.30
C LEU A 292 7.72 7.65 23.58
N SER A 293 7.67 7.83 22.26
CA SER A 293 6.57 7.27 21.47
C SER A 293 6.71 5.75 21.42
N ARG A 294 5.60 5.04 21.52
CA ARG A 294 5.59 3.59 21.40
C ARG A 294 5.31 3.23 19.96
N HIS A 295 6.32 2.71 19.32
CA HIS A 295 6.17 2.09 18.03
C HIS A 295 5.63 0.68 18.20
N SER A 296 4.57 0.32 17.47
CA SER A 296 3.98 -1.01 17.57
C SER A 296 3.98 -1.67 16.20
N PHE A 297 4.24 -2.97 16.18
CA PHE A 297 4.24 -3.78 14.98
C PHE A 297 3.76 -5.19 15.32
N VAL A 298 3.25 -5.89 14.32
CA VAL A 298 2.80 -7.28 14.49
C VAL A 298 3.75 -8.22 13.75
N ILE A 299 4.01 -9.36 14.36
CA ILE A 299 4.66 -10.49 13.71
C ILE A 299 3.66 -11.64 13.62
N PHE A 300 3.51 -12.16 12.42
CA PHE A 300 2.76 -13.36 12.13
C PHE A 300 3.70 -14.53 11.98
N LYS A 301 3.29 -15.68 12.50
CA LYS A 301 3.88 -16.97 12.17
C LYS A 301 2.92 -17.70 11.24
N THR A 302 3.44 -18.31 10.18
CA THR A 302 2.64 -19.11 9.24
C THR A 302 2.70 -20.60 9.60
N ASN A 303 1.88 -21.42 8.93
CA ASN A 303 1.95 -22.88 8.94
C ASN A 303 3.24 -23.43 8.30
N MET A 304 3.93 -22.64 7.47
CA MET A 304 5.16 -23.01 6.77
C MET A 304 6.42 -22.62 7.56
N GLU A 305 6.28 -22.29 8.85
CA GLU A 305 7.37 -21.79 9.71
C GLU A 305 8.06 -20.51 9.19
N THR A 306 7.36 -19.74 8.35
CA THR A 306 7.78 -18.41 7.91
C THR A 306 7.17 -17.33 8.79
N TYR A 307 7.84 -16.18 8.85
CA TYR A 307 7.43 -15.05 9.66
C TYR A 307 7.23 -13.81 8.80
N TRP A 308 6.16 -13.06 9.09
CA TRP A 308 5.87 -11.78 8.45
C TRP A 308 5.79 -10.69 9.50
N SER A 309 6.46 -9.56 9.30
CA SER A 309 6.27 -8.37 10.13
C SER A 309 5.52 -7.30 9.35
N PHE A 310 4.56 -6.65 10.02
CA PHE A 310 3.81 -5.52 9.49
C PHE A 310 3.94 -4.32 10.42
N GLU A 311 4.35 -3.21 9.82
CA GLU A 311 4.72 -2.00 10.52
C GLU A 311 4.22 -0.76 9.74
N ARG A 312 3.59 0.18 10.45
CA ARG A 312 3.21 1.49 9.86
C ARG A 312 4.20 2.55 10.33
N PHE A 313 4.84 3.23 9.38
CA PHE A 313 5.52 4.50 9.60
C PHE A 313 4.60 5.65 9.22
N PRO A 314 4.92 6.93 9.55
CA PRO A 314 4.06 8.06 9.18
C PRO A 314 3.74 8.15 7.68
N THR A 315 4.69 7.78 6.81
CA THR A 315 4.60 7.99 5.35
C THR A 315 4.39 6.73 4.53
N HIS A 316 4.74 5.55 5.05
CA HIS A 316 4.59 4.27 4.32
C HIS A 316 4.38 3.08 5.28
N TYR A 317 4.06 1.91 4.70
CA TYR A 317 4.13 0.62 5.38
C TYR A 317 5.49 -0.03 5.16
N VAL A 318 5.97 -0.72 6.18
CA VAL A 318 7.18 -1.53 6.17
C VAL A 318 6.78 -2.97 6.46
N ILE A 319 7.09 -3.86 5.53
CA ILE A 319 6.72 -5.26 5.60
C ILE A 319 7.96 -6.10 5.33
N HIS A 320 8.19 -7.11 6.16
CA HIS A 320 9.30 -8.04 5.98
C HIS A 320 8.79 -9.47 6.06
N ARG A 321 9.44 -10.35 5.31
CA ARG A 321 9.27 -11.80 5.40
C ARG A 321 10.63 -12.46 5.67
N ALA A 322 10.67 -13.44 6.57
CA ALA A 322 11.89 -14.18 6.89
C ALA A 322 11.57 -15.59 7.40
N GLY A 323 12.51 -16.53 7.24
CA GLY A 323 12.46 -17.82 7.92
C GLY A 323 12.80 -17.76 9.41
N ASN A 324 13.44 -16.66 9.86
CA ASN A 324 13.84 -16.48 11.25
C ASN A 324 13.22 -15.21 11.88
N LYS A 325 12.38 -15.40 12.90
CA LYS A 325 11.75 -14.31 13.65
C LYS A 325 12.74 -13.30 14.25
N ASP A 326 13.89 -13.75 14.71
CA ASP A 326 14.88 -12.87 15.35
C ASP A 326 15.43 -11.83 14.37
N ILE A 327 15.43 -12.14 13.08
CA ILE A 327 15.83 -11.22 12.03
C ILE A 327 14.81 -10.10 11.93
N LEU A 328 13.51 -10.39 11.98
CA LEU A 328 12.46 -9.38 11.96
C LEU A 328 12.53 -8.44 13.18
N LEU A 329 12.82 -9.01 14.36
CA LEU A 329 13.01 -8.23 15.59
C LEU A 329 14.27 -7.34 15.55
N LYS A 330 15.28 -7.71 14.75
CA LYS A 330 16.50 -6.92 14.52
C LYS A 330 16.31 -5.89 13.41
N GLU A 331 15.63 -6.22 12.31
CA GLU A 331 15.37 -5.32 11.18
C GLU A 331 14.44 -4.17 11.56
N CYS A 332 13.47 -4.39 12.45
CA CYS A 332 12.69 -3.29 13.05
C CYS A 332 13.60 -2.24 13.74
N LYS A 333 14.77 -2.65 14.27
CA LYS A 333 15.76 -1.72 14.84
C LYS A 333 16.60 -1.00 13.78
N ARG A 334 16.69 -1.53 12.55
CA ARG A 334 17.52 -0.99 11.46
C ARG A 334 16.77 0.04 10.61
N ALA A 335 15.46 -0.12 10.43
CA ALA A 335 14.65 0.81 9.63
C ALA A 335 14.42 2.18 10.31
N SER A 336 14.56 2.27 11.64
CA SER A 336 14.58 3.54 12.36
C SER A 336 15.89 3.69 13.12
N GLN A 337 16.69 4.66 12.68
CA GLN A 337 17.96 5.09 13.29
C GLN A 337 17.83 5.46 14.79
N HIS A 338 16.62 5.43 15.36
CA HIS A 338 16.29 5.84 16.72
C HIS A 338 16.05 4.66 17.69
N PHE A 339 16.14 3.40 17.25
CA PHE A 339 15.88 2.22 18.08
C PHE A 339 17.13 1.57 18.72
N LEU A 340 18.30 2.22 18.63
CA LEU A 340 19.59 1.65 19.04
C LEU A 340 19.64 1.12 20.49
N ILE A 341 18.72 1.51 21.37
CA ILE A 341 18.74 1.16 22.80
C ILE A 341 17.60 0.20 23.19
N PHE A 342 16.42 0.31 22.60
CA PHE A 342 15.23 -0.37 23.11
C PHE A 342 14.94 -1.65 22.34
N LYS A 343 15.09 -2.79 23.02
CA LYS A 343 14.66 -4.10 22.48
C LYS A 343 13.12 -4.11 22.37
N PRO A 344 12.56 -4.57 21.24
CA PRO A 344 11.12 -4.82 21.15
C PRO A 344 10.66 -5.73 22.30
N LYS A 345 9.60 -5.32 23.00
CA LYS A 345 8.96 -6.09 24.06
C LYS A 345 7.69 -6.71 23.49
N LEU A 346 7.54 -8.03 23.67
CA LEU A 346 6.30 -8.73 23.34
C LEU A 346 5.20 -8.22 24.26
N HIS A 347 4.11 -7.73 23.69
CA HIS A 347 2.99 -7.18 24.44
C HIS A 347 1.82 -8.16 24.52
N LYS A 348 1.44 -8.77 23.39
CA LYS A 348 0.35 -9.77 23.34
C LYS A 348 0.71 -10.89 22.36
N LYS A 349 0.17 -12.09 22.60
CA LYS A 349 0.31 -13.26 21.72
C LYS A 349 -1.00 -14.03 21.68
N ALA A 350 -1.42 -14.48 20.50
CA ALA A 350 -2.61 -15.30 20.32
C ALA A 350 -2.45 -16.28 19.16
N LEU A 351 -3.31 -17.29 19.12
CA LEU A 351 -3.56 -18.04 17.89
C LEU A 351 -4.22 -17.11 16.88
N ALA A 352 -3.80 -17.19 15.63
CA ALA A 352 -4.46 -16.48 14.55
C ALA A 352 -5.68 -17.28 14.08
N VAL A 353 -6.71 -16.58 13.59
CA VAL A 353 -7.69 -17.20 12.69
C VAL A 353 -6.94 -17.69 11.45
N GLU A 354 -7.30 -18.86 10.90
CA GLU A 354 -6.68 -19.45 9.70
C GLU A 354 -6.99 -18.60 8.45
N TRP A 355 -6.37 -17.43 8.39
CA TRP A 355 -6.44 -16.51 7.27
C TRP A 355 -5.14 -16.60 6.47
N GLY A 356 -5.22 -16.28 5.18
CA GLY A 356 -4.02 -16.02 4.38
C GLY A 356 -3.54 -14.58 4.58
N ILE A 357 -2.29 -14.29 4.21
CA ILE A 357 -1.73 -12.93 4.27
C ILE A 357 -2.61 -11.91 3.52
N ILE A 358 -3.25 -12.32 2.43
CA ILE A 358 -4.18 -11.49 1.64
C ILE A 358 -5.32 -10.89 2.48
N ALA A 359 -5.86 -11.61 3.46
CA ALA A 359 -6.93 -11.08 4.31
C ALA A 359 -6.44 -9.92 5.20
N ILE A 360 -5.17 -9.93 5.57
CA ILE A 360 -4.53 -8.81 6.27
C ILE A 360 -4.44 -7.59 5.34
N LEU A 361 -4.10 -7.82 4.08
CA LEU A 361 -3.98 -6.76 3.09
C LEU A 361 -5.34 -6.13 2.75
N GLU A 362 -6.41 -6.95 2.74
CA GLU A 362 -7.79 -6.48 2.67
C GLU A 362 -8.13 -5.54 3.82
N LEU A 363 -7.79 -5.92 5.05
CA LEU A 363 -8.03 -5.09 6.23
C LEU A 363 -7.29 -3.75 6.14
N ILE A 364 -6.06 -3.75 5.62
CA ILE A 364 -5.22 -2.55 5.55
C ILE A 364 -5.70 -1.59 4.44
N TRP A 365 -5.92 -2.12 3.23
CA TRP A 365 -6.00 -1.28 2.03
C TRP A 365 -7.35 -1.28 1.32
N LYS A 366 -8.22 -2.28 1.50
CA LYS A 366 -9.51 -2.29 0.81
C LYS A 366 -10.36 -1.10 1.31
N LYS A 367 -10.95 -0.35 0.39
CA LYS A 367 -11.73 0.89 0.61
C LYS A 367 -11.00 1.96 1.45
N ASP A 368 -9.67 1.95 1.41
CA ASP A 368 -8.82 2.79 2.26
C ASP A 368 -9.11 2.61 3.77
N ASN A 369 -9.61 1.44 4.20
CA ASN A 369 -10.10 1.14 5.56
C ASN A 369 -9.18 1.64 6.70
N LEU A 370 -7.87 1.37 6.59
CA LEU A 370 -6.86 1.80 7.58
C LEU A 370 -5.79 2.72 6.99
N ASN A 371 -5.95 3.12 5.72
CA ASN A 371 -4.95 3.91 4.98
C ASN A 371 -5.55 5.20 4.40
N SER A 372 -6.60 5.74 5.01
CA SER A 372 -7.27 6.96 4.53
C SER A 372 -6.37 8.20 4.56
N GLU A 373 -5.29 8.19 5.35
CA GLU A 373 -4.36 9.32 5.46
C GLU A 373 -2.91 8.91 5.18
N ARG A 374 -2.34 9.50 4.11
CA ARG A 374 -0.96 9.30 3.67
C ARG A 374 0.04 9.69 4.76
N ASN A 375 -0.27 10.73 5.53
CA ASN A 375 0.52 11.23 6.65
C ASN A 375 -0.23 10.98 7.96
N LEU A 376 0.03 9.82 8.57
CA LEU A 376 -0.47 9.56 9.92
C LEU A 376 0.46 10.24 10.95
N PRO A 377 -0.09 10.95 11.95
CA PRO A 377 0.69 11.39 13.10
C PRO A 377 1.45 10.20 13.69
N ILE A 378 2.68 10.46 14.13
CA ILE A 378 3.55 9.39 14.63
C ILE A 378 2.95 8.69 15.85
N GLU A 379 2.11 9.39 16.62
CA GLU A 379 1.36 8.84 17.76
C GLU A 379 0.34 7.77 17.35
N ASP A 380 -0.20 7.84 16.13
CA ASP A 380 -1.29 6.98 15.67
C ASP A 380 -0.79 5.74 14.90
N CYS A 381 0.46 5.76 14.42
CA CYS A 381 1.10 4.63 13.74
C CYS A 381 1.04 3.32 14.54
N GLY A 382 1.16 3.39 15.87
CA GLY A 382 1.11 2.22 16.74
C GLY A 382 -0.30 1.60 16.89
N GLN A 383 -1.36 2.38 16.64
CA GLN A 383 -2.74 1.91 16.77
C GLN A 383 -3.06 0.87 15.68
N ILE A 384 -2.52 1.05 14.47
CA ILE A 384 -2.74 0.14 13.34
C ILE A 384 -2.30 -1.29 13.66
N ALA A 385 -1.13 -1.46 14.29
CA ALA A 385 -0.66 -2.78 14.71
C ALA A 385 -1.64 -3.44 15.71
N SER A 386 -2.23 -2.65 16.61
CA SER A 386 -3.24 -3.15 17.55
C SER A 386 -4.53 -3.53 16.83
N ILE A 387 -5.01 -2.72 15.89
CA ILE A 387 -6.20 -3.02 15.09
C ILE A 387 -6.01 -4.33 14.30
N ILE A 388 -4.86 -4.49 13.65
CA ILE A 388 -4.52 -5.71 12.92
C ILE A 388 -4.53 -6.92 13.86
N TYR A 389 -3.88 -6.81 15.02
CA TYR A 389 -3.85 -7.88 16.02
C TYR A 389 -5.25 -8.30 16.48
N GLU A 390 -6.10 -7.33 16.84
CA GLU A 390 -7.43 -7.59 17.39
C GLU A 390 -8.40 -8.19 16.36
N ASN A 391 -8.23 -7.92 15.07
CA ASN A 391 -9.03 -8.52 13.99
C ASN A 391 -8.61 -9.95 13.64
N ILE A 392 -7.33 -10.30 13.83
CA ILE A 392 -6.77 -11.59 13.40
C ILE A 392 -6.70 -12.61 14.54
N LYS A 393 -6.67 -12.16 15.80
CA LYS A 393 -6.65 -13.08 16.94
C LYS A 393 -7.92 -13.94 16.95
N ARG A 394 -7.76 -15.23 17.21
CA ARG A 394 -8.89 -16.13 17.42
C ARG A 394 -9.57 -15.79 18.75
N PRO A 395 -10.92 -15.62 18.81
CA PRO A 395 -11.61 -15.49 20.07
C PRO A 395 -11.46 -16.79 20.87
N ASN A 396 -11.18 -16.63 22.18
CA ASN A 396 -11.00 -17.74 23.11
C ASN A 396 -12.30 -18.52 23.35
#